data_AF-A0A9R0V452-F1
#
_entry.id   AF-A0A9R0V452-F1
#
_cell.length_a   1.000
_cell.length_b   1.000
_cell.length_c   1.000
_cell.angle_alpha   90.00
_cell.angle_beta   90.00
_cell.angle_gamma   90.00
#
_symmetry.space_group_name_H-M   'P 1'
#
loop_
_entity.id
_entity.type
_entity.pdbx_description
1 polymer ?
#
loop_
_entity_poly.entity_id
_entity_poly.type
_entity_poly.pdbx_seq_one_letter_code
_entity_poly.pdbx_strand_id
1 'polypeptide(L)'
;MSSRSTYLVKQDECMKKIRDLGSLPADAFETYKRKNKKQLQKLLYDCNEQLKQFSHVNQKALDQYVNFTEQREQLQRRRAELDAGDEKIRELISVLDQRKDESIERTFKGVARHFREVFSELVQGGHGYLVMMKKKDGDAADDDMDEDAPREADPEGRIEKYIGVVRRLADLADTQFIATTFRPEILKVADKIYGVTHKNRVSFINVVSKEQAMDFIEHDQTANAS
;
A
#
# COMPACT_ATOMS: atom_id res chain seq x y z
N MET A 1 -65.94 67.56 -24.86
CA MET A 1 -64.47 67.62 -24.75
C MET A 1 -63.88 67.40 -26.13
N SER A 2 -63.01 68.31 -26.59
CA SER A 2 -62.47 68.33 -27.95
C SER A 2 -61.61 67.10 -28.23
N SER A 3 -61.82 66.44 -29.39
CA SER A 3 -61.04 65.29 -29.86
C SER A 3 -59.53 65.52 -29.83
N ARG A 4 -59.08 66.78 -29.90
CA ARG A 4 -57.67 67.16 -29.76
C ARG A 4 -57.09 66.79 -28.38
N SER A 5 -57.87 66.93 -27.31
CA SER A 5 -57.44 66.60 -25.95
C SER A 5 -57.21 65.10 -25.79
N THR A 6 -58.07 64.27 -26.36
CA THR A 6 -57.91 62.80 -26.29
C THR A 6 -56.72 62.28 -27.10
N TYR A 7 -56.37 62.93 -28.21
CA TYR A 7 -55.16 62.59 -28.97
C TYR A 7 -53.86 62.98 -28.26
N LEU A 8 -53.85 64.11 -27.54
CA LEU A 8 -52.70 64.53 -26.74
C LEU A 8 -52.45 63.58 -25.57
N VAL A 9 -53.49 63.15 -24.88
CA VAL A 9 -53.38 62.15 -23.80
C VAL A 9 -52.81 60.83 -24.33
N LYS A 10 -53.29 60.35 -25.49
CA LYS A 10 -52.75 59.13 -26.12
C LYS A 10 -51.30 59.29 -26.58
N GLN A 11 -50.90 60.49 -27.00
CA GLN A 11 -49.52 60.78 -27.38
C GLN A 11 -48.60 60.71 -26.17
N ASP A 12 -48.99 61.30 -25.04
CA ASP A 12 -48.24 61.25 -23.79
C ASP A 12 -48.10 59.83 -23.25
N GLU A 13 -49.18 59.02 -23.31
CA GLU A 13 -49.13 57.60 -22.94
C GLU A 13 -48.14 56.80 -23.82
N CYS A 14 -48.14 57.06 -25.13
CA CYS A 14 -47.19 56.42 -26.05
C CYS A 14 -45.75 56.86 -25.77
N MET A 15 -45.52 58.15 -25.50
CA MET A 15 -44.19 58.64 -25.13
C MET A 15 -43.70 58.03 -23.81
N LYS A 16 -44.60 57.87 -22.83
CA LYS A 16 -44.27 57.21 -21.56
C LYS A 16 -43.84 55.76 -21.78
N LYS A 17 -44.61 54.99 -22.55
CA LYS A 17 -44.27 53.59 -22.90
C LYS A 17 -42.93 53.47 -23.63
N ILE A 18 -42.60 54.42 -24.50
CA ILE A 18 -41.30 54.43 -25.20
C ILE A 18 -40.15 54.65 -24.20
N ARG A 19 -40.35 55.53 -23.21
CA ARG A 19 -39.34 55.77 -22.16
C ARG A 19 -39.15 54.56 -21.25
N ASP A 20 -40.24 53.87 -20.92
CA ASP A 20 -40.22 52.67 -20.07
C ASP A 20 -39.50 51.48 -20.72
N LEU A 21 -39.38 51.44 -22.06
CA LEU A 21 -38.63 50.41 -22.80
C LEU A 21 -37.10 50.52 -22.62
N GLY A 22 -36.60 51.60 -22.00
CA GLY A 22 -35.19 51.79 -21.72
C GLY A 22 -34.39 52.39 -22.89
N SER A 23 -33.06 52.39 -22.73
CA SER A 23 -32.14 52.97 -23.71
C SER A 23 -31.89 52.01 -24.88
N LEU A 24 -32.20 52.45 -26.09
CA LEU A 24 -31.85 51.74 -27.31
C LEU A 24 -30.39 52.05 -27.72
N PRO A 25 -29.67 51.08 -28.31
CA PRO A 25 -28.32 51.32 -28.83
C PRO A 25 -28.36 52.31 -30.01
N ALA A 26 -27.27 53.07 -30.19
CA ALA A 26 -27.23 54.23 -31.09
C ALA A 26 -27.47 53.88 -32.57
N ASP A 27 -27.08 52.68 -32.98
CA ASP A 27 -27.30 52.09 -34.29
C ASP A 27 -28.78 51.77 -34.60
N ALA A 28 -29.59 51.49 -33.57
CA ALA A 28 -31.01 51.20 -33.72
C ALA A 28 -31.79 52.38 -34.33
N PHE A 29 -31.32 53.62 -34.11
CA PHE A 29 -31.94 54.84 -34.63
C PHE A 29 -31.71 55.05 -36.13
N GLU A 30 -30.63 54.50 -36.70
CA GLU A 30 -30.33 54.63 -38.13
C GLU A 30 -30.85 53.44 -38.95
N THR A 31 -30.74 52.23 -38.39
CA THR A 31 -30.98 50.97 -39.11
C THR A 31 -32.41 50.79 -39.63
N TYR A 32 -33.39 51.39 -38.94
CA TYR A 32 -34.82 51.25 -39.25
C TYR A 32 -35.49 52.55 -39.75
N LYS A 33 -34.73 53.63 -39.88
CA LYS A 33 -35.23 55.00 -40.19
C LYS A 33 -35.96 55.13 -41.53
N ARG A 34 -35.63 54.28 -42.50
CA ARG A 34 -36.21 54.31 -43.87
C ARG A 34 -37.36 53.32 -44.09
N LYS A 35 -37.78 52.56 -43.07
CA LYS A 35 -38.82 51.53 -43.21
C LYS A 35 -40.20 52.11 -42.91
N ASN A 36 -41.20 51.71 -43.69
CA ASN A 36 -42.58 52.14 -43.47
C ASN A 36 -43.25 51.34 -42.33
N LYS A 37 -44.39 51.84 -41.82
CA LYS A 37 -45.12 51.22 -40.69
C LYS A 37 -45.47 49.74 -40.93
N LYS A 38 -45.85 49.36 -42.16
CA LYS A 38 -46.20 47.97 -42.51
C LYS A 38 -44.96 47.06 -42.49
N GLN A 39 -43.83 47.54 -42.98
CA GLN A 39 -42.56 46.81 -42.96
C GLN A 39 -42.04 46.63 -41.54
N LEU A 40 -42.15 47.66 -40.69
CA LEU A 40 -41.79 47.60 -39.27
C LEU A 40 -42.66 46.59 -38.51
N GLN A 41 -43.97 46.56 -38.77
CA GLN A 41 -44.87 45.57 -38.18
C GLN A 41 -44.55 44.14 -38.61
N LYS A 42 -44.20 43.92 -39.88
CA LYS A 42 -43.77 42.60 -40.36
C LYS A 42 -42.47 42.14 -39.69
N LEU A 43 -41.46 43.02 -39.62
CA LEU A 43 -40.20 42.71 -38.94
C LEU A 43 -40.37 42.46 -37.45
N LEU A 44 -41.26 43.21 -36.79
CA LEU A 44 -41.60 42.99 -35.38
C LEU A 44 -42.28 41.64 -35.18
N TYR A 45 -43.19 41.25 -36.08
CA TYR A 45 -43.82 39.94 -36.06
C TYR A 45 -42.81 38.82 -36.25
N ASP A 46 -41.95 38.91 -37.27
CA ASP A 46 -40.93 37.91 -37.58
C ASP A 46 -39.93 37.78 -36.41
N CYS A 47 -39.51 38.89 -35.79
CA CYS A 47 -38.63 38.90 -34.63
C CYS A 47 -39.30 38.31 -33.38
N ASN A 48 -40.58 38.60 -33.15
CA ASN A 48 -41.34 37.98 -32.07
C ASN A 48 -41.55 36.48 -32.28
N GLU A 49 -41.74 36.01 -33.52
CA GLU A 49 -41.79 34.58 -33.83
C GLU A 49 -40.45 33.89 -33.53
N GLN A 50 -39.33 34.52 -33.89
CA GLN A 50 -38.00 34.02 -33.55
C GLN A 50 -37.77 34.00 -32.03
N LEU A 51 -38.20 35.04 -31.30
CA LEU A 51 -38.10 35.09 -29.84
C LEU A 51 -38.89 33.96 -29.15
N LYS A 52 -40.04 33.55 -29.70
CA LYS A 52 -40.81 32.42 -29.16
C LYS A 52 -40.07 31.09 -29.26
N GLN A 53 -39.22 30.90 -30.28
CA GLN A 53 -38.40 29.69 -30.42
C GLN A 53 -37.39 29.57 -29.27
N PHE A 54 -36.94 30.71 -28.73
CA PHE A 54 -36.06 30.79 -27.56
C PHE A 54 -36.85 30.96 -26.25
N SER A 55 -37.97 30.27 -26.10
CA SER A 55 -38.81 30.34 -24.89
C SER A 55 -38.15 29.76 -23.64
N HIS A 56 -37.19 28.85 -23.80
CA HIS A 56 -36.54 28.13 -22.70
C HIS A 56 -35.03 28.39 -22.68
N VAL A 57 -34.63 29.64 -22.49
CA VAL A 57 -33.22 30.02 -22.34
C VAL A 57 -32.84 30.03 -20.86
N ASN A 58 -31.72 29.36 -20.56
CA ASN A 58 -31.14 29.41 -19.22
C ASN A 58 -30.46 30.76 -18.98
N GLN A 59 -31.14 31.63 -18.24
CA GLN A 59 -30.62 32.97 -17.90
C GLN A 59 -29.39 32.94 -16.99
N LYS A 60 -29.14 31.82 -16.27
CA LYS A 60 -27.97 31.62 -15.41
C LYS A 60 -26.80 30.94 -16.12
N ALA A 61 -26.90 30.70 -17.43
CA ALA A 61 -25.88 29.96 -18.18
C ALA A 61 -24.50 30.62 -18.07
N LEU A 62 -24.44 31.95 -18.05
CA LEU A 62 -23.18 32.69 -17.92
C LEU A 62 -22.54 32.45 -16.55
N ASP A 63 -23.29 32.65 -15.47
CA ASP A 63 -22.79 32.46 -14.10
C ASP A 63 -22.39 30.99 -13.86
N GLN A 64 -23.19 30.04 -14.36
CA GLN A 64 -22.89 28.61 -14.29
C GLN A 64 -21.63 28.26 -15.08
N TYR A 65 -21.46 28.81 -16.28
CA TYR A 65 -20.27 28.58 -17.10
C TYR A 65 -19.00 29.06 -16.41
N VAL A 66 -19.02 30.26 -15.84
CA VAL A 66 -17.86 30.81 -15.11
C VAL A 66 -17.52 29.91 -13.91
N ASN A 67 -18.50 29.60 -13.07
CA ASN A 67 -18.29 28.76 -11.88
C ASN A 67 -17.79 27.34 -12.26
N PHE A 68 -18.40 26.70 -13.26
CA PHE A 68 -17.96 25.37 -13.70
C PHE A 68 -16.60 25.39 -14.38
N THR A 69 -16.23 26.49 -15.04
CA THR A 69 -14.89 26.65 -15.63
C THR A 69 -13.83 26.73 -14.54
N GLU A 70 -14.06 27.51 -13.49
CA GLU A 70 -13.15 27.60 -12.34
C GLU A 70 -13.00 26.25 -11.62
N GLN A 71 -14.12 25.56 -11.36
CA GLN A 71 -14.10 24.23 -10.75
C GLN A 71 -13.33 23.22 -11.61
N ARG A 72 -13.53 23.25 -12.93
CA ARG A 72 -12.81 22.37 -13.86
C ARG A 72 -11.32 22.62 -13.81
N GLU A 73 -10.88 23.88 -13.82
CA GLU A 73 -9.46 24.21 -13.73
C GLU A 73 -8.84 23.74 -12.41
N GLN A 74 -9.55 23.92 -11.29
CA GLN A 74 -9.08 23.43 -9.99
C GLN A 74 -8.94 21.91 -9.95
N LEU A 75 -9.92 21.18 -10.49
CA LEU A 75 -9.88 19.72 -10.58
C LEU A 75 -8.77 19.24 -11.52
N GLN A 76 -8.54 19.94 -12.64
CA GLN A 76 -7.45 19.62 -13.57
C GLN A 76 -6.08 19.81 -12.90
N ARG A 77 -5.88 20.89 -12.13
CA ARG A 77 -4.64 21.09 -11.36
C ARG A 77 -4.42 19.98 -10.34
N ARG A 78 -5.45 19.66 -9.54
CA ARG A 78 -5.37 18.55 -8.57
C ARG A 78 -5.05 17.22 -9.22
N ARG A 79 -5.64 16.94 -10.39
CA ARG A 79 -5.35 15.72 -11.14
C ARG A 79 -3.88 15.68 -11.57
N ALA A 80 -3.36 16.77 -12.13
CA ALA A 80 -1.95 16.83 -12.53
C ALA A 80 -1.00 16.66 -11.34
N GLU A 81 -1.32 17.22 -10.16
CA GLU A 81 -0.55 17.03 -8.93
C GLU A 81 -0.58 15.57 -8.46
N LEU A 82 -1.75 14.91 -8.52
CA LEU A 82 -1.89 13.50 -8.15
C LEU A 82 -1.15 12.58 -9.12
N ASP A 83 -1.27 12.82 -10.42
CA ASP A 83 -0.58 12.04 -11.46
C ASP A 83 0.96 12.14 -11.27
N ALA A 84 1.47 13.34 -11.00
CA ALA A 84 2.89 13.55 -10.67
C ALA A 84 3.29 12.91 -9.32
N GLY A 85 2.36 12.81 -8.38
CA GLY A 85 2.56 12.12 -7.10
C GLY A 85 2.66 10.60 -7.27
N ASP A 86 1.79 10.01 -8.09
CA ASP A 86 1.80 8.57 -8.41
C ASP A 86 3.13 8.16 -9.06
N GLU A 87 3.61 8.94 -10.02
CA GLU A 87 4.88 8.69 -10.70
C GLU A 87 6.07 8.66 -9.72
N LYS A 88 6.13 9.64 -8.79
CA LYS A 88 7.17 9.69 -7.75
C LYS A 88 7.11 8.52 -6.78
N ILE A 89 5.90 8.08 -6.41
CA ILE A 89 5.73 6.93 -5.51
C ILE A 89 6.17 5.65 -6.21
N ARG A 90 5.82 5.46 -7.49
CA ARG A 90 6.28 4.31 -8.29
C ARG A 90 7.79 4.27 -8.43
N GLU A 91 8.42 5.42 -8.69
CA GLU A 91 9.88 5.53 -8.75
C GLU A 91 10.51 5.15 -7.40
N LEU A 92 9.97 5.67 -6.29
CA LEU A 92 10.45 5.35 -4.96
C LEU A 92 10.32 3.86 -4.63
N ILE A 93 9.20 3.22 -4.98
CA ILE A 93 9.00 1.77 -4.79
C ILE A 93 10.09 1.00 -5.54
N SER A 94 10.35 1.34 -6.81
CA SER A 94 11.39 0.68 -7.60
C SER A 94 12.78 0.79 -6.95
N VAL A 95 13.12 1.96 -6.42
CA VAL A 95 14.42 2.18 -5.73
C VAL A 95 14.48 1.39 -4.43
N LEU A 96 13.38 1.31 -3.67
CA LEU A 96 13.32 0.55 -2.43
C LEU A 96 13.42 -0.96 -2.68
N ASP A 97 12.76 -1.48 -3.72
CA ASP A 97 12.86 -2.89 -4.08
C ASP A 97 14.28 -3.27 -4.52
N GLN A 98 14.94 -2.42 -5.32
CA GLN A 98 16.35 -2.63 -5.67
C GLN A 98 17.24 -2.66 -4.42
N ARG A 99 17.07 -1.68 -3.50
CA ARG A 99 17.84 -1.64 -2.25
C ARG A 99 17.58 -2.84 -1.35
N LYS A 100 16.33 -3.32 -1.31
CA LYS A 100 15.94 -4.53 -0.57
C LYS A 100 16.71 -5.73 -1.12
N ASP A 101 16.69 -5.94 -2.43
CA ASP A 101 17.35 -7.08 -3.06
C ASP A 101 18.88 -7.03 -2.88
N GLU A 102 19.49 -5.85 -3.04
CA GLU A 102 20.92 -5.65 -2.78
C GLU A 102 21.29 -5.95 -1.31
N SER A 103 20.46 -5.50 -0.37
CA SER A 103 20.65 -5.74 1.07
C SER A 103 20.49 -7.22 1.43
N ILE A 104 19.51 -7.90 0.83
CA ILE A 104 19.30 -9.34 0.98
C ILE A 104 20.49 -10.11 0.41
N GLU A 105 20.98 -9.76 -0.77
CA GLU A 105 22.12 -10.43 -1.38
C GLU A 105 23.39 -10.26 -0.53
N ARG A 106 23.63 -9.04 -0.01
CA ARG A 106 24.77 -8.76 0.85
C ARG A 106 24.71 -9.54 2.15
N THR A 107 23.56 -9.55 2.82
CA THR A 107 23.39 -10.29 4.09
C THR A 107 23.50 -11.80 3.85
N PHE A 108 22.91 -12.32 2.77
CA PHE A 108 23.03 -13.72 2.40
C PHE A 108 24.46 -14.14 2.11
N LYS A 109 25.23 -13.36 1.34
CA LYS A 109 26.66 -13.63 1.10
C LYS A 109 27.43 -13.68 2.41
N GLY A 110 27.12 -12.77 3.34
CA GLY A 110 27.66 -12.79 4.70
C GLY A 110 27.34 -14.10 5.41
N VAL A 111 26.06 -14.46 5.51
CA VAL A 111 25.62 -15.69 6.19
C VAL A 111 26.20 -16.94 5.53
N ALA A 112 26.21 -17.01 4.20
CA ALA A 112 26.75 -18.14 3.44
C ALA A 112 28.24 -18.37 3.69
N ARG A 113 29.02 -17.28 3.85
CA ARG A 113 30.44 -17.37 4.20
C ARG A 113 30.62 -17.95 5.61
N HIS A 114 29.96 -17.36 6.60
CA HIS A 114 30.06 -17.82 7.99
C HIS A 114 29.55 -19.26 8.15
N PHE A 115 28.49 -19.62 7.44
CA PHE A 115 28.00 -21.00 7.44
C PHE A 115 29.04 -21.97 6.92
N ARG A 116 29.73 -21.66 5.81
CA ARG A 116 30.79 -22.52 5.29
C ARG A 116 31.93 -22.68 6.29
N GLU A 117 32.36 -21.58 6.90
CA GLU A 117 33.41 -21.55 7.92
C GLU A 117 33.02 -22.43 9.12
N VAL A 118 31.87 -22.14 9.74
CA VAL A 118 31.34 -22.91 10.89
C VAL A 118 31.10 -24.38 10.54
N PHE A 119 30.56 -24.67 9.36
CA PHE A 119 30.28 -26.05 8.95
C PHE A 119 31.55 -26.86 8.71
N SER A 120 32.60 -26.25 8.15
CA SER A 120 33.88 -26.92 7.94
C SER A 120 34.61 -27.22 9.25
N GLU A 121 34.49 -26.33 10.23
CA GLU A 121 35.00 -26.57 11.59
C GLU A 121 34.18 -27.63 12.34
N LEU A 122 32.91 -27.75 11.99
CA LEU A 122 32.00 -28.68 12.61
C LEU A 122 32.16 -30.10 12.05
N VAL A 123 32.25 -30.22 10.73
CA VAL A 123 32.31 -31.47 9.98
C VAL A 123 33.72 -31.66 9.44
N GLN A 124 34.53 -32.47 10.14
CA GLN A 124 35.85 -32.88 9.64
C GLN A 124 35.70 -33.49 8.23
N GLY A 125 36.27 -32.82 7.23
CA GLY A 125 36.23 -33.23 5.82
C GLY A 125 34.93 -32.94 5.06
N GLY A 126 33.95 -32.25 5.65
CA GLY A 126 32.68 -31.91 4.99
C GLY A 126 32.60 -30.46 4.53
N HIS A 127 31.87 -30.24 3.43
CA HIS A 127 31.62 -28.90 2.89
C HIS A 127 30.12 -28.61 2.85
N GLY A 128 29.74 -27.42 3.33
CA GLY A 128 28.36 -26.93 3.31
C GLY A 128 28.29 -25.62 2.52
N TYR A 129 27.24 -25.47 1.71
CA TYR A 129 27.00 -24.29 0.89
C TYR A 129 25.54 -23.87 1.02
N LEU A 130 25.29 -22.58 1.17
CA LEU A 130 23.96 -21.98 0.99
C LEU A 130 23.83 -21.48 -0.44
N VAL A 131 22.70 -21.82 -1.08
CA VAL A 131 22.36 -21.37 -2.43
C VAL A 131 21.09 -20.55 -2.35
N MET A 132 21.14 -19.33 -2.89
CA MET A 132 19.96 -18.47 -2.97
C MET A 132 19.15 -18.87 -4.21
N MET A 133 17.98 -19.47 -3.99
CA MET A 133 17.02 -19.71 -5.05
C MET A 133 16.28 -18.41 -5.35
N LYS A 134 16.46 -17.83 -6.54
CA LYS A 134 15.59 -16.75 -6.99
C LYS A 134 14.29 -17.38 -7.46
N LYS A 135 13.17 -16.99 -6.82
CA LYS A 135 11.84 -17.36 -7.31
C LYS A 135 11.71 -16.76 -8.71
N LYS A 136 11.52 -17.61 -9.72
CA LYS A 136 11.26 -17.17 -11.09
C LYS A 136 9.91 -16.44 -11.06
N ASP A 137 9.81 -15.27 -11.68
CA ASP A 137 8.62 -14.38 -11.63
C ASP A 137 7.32 -14.98 -12.24
N GLY A 138 7.25 -16.29 -12.48
CA GLY A 138 6.12 -16.99 -13.11
C GLY A 138 5.43 -18.06 -12.26
N ASP A 139 6.02 -18.55 -11.18
CA ASP A 139 5.47 -19.71 -10.45
C ASP A 139 4.93 -19.27 -9.07
N ALA A 140 3.73 -18.70 -9.11
CA ALA A 140 2.89 -18.46 -7.94
C ALA A 140 1.69 -19.42 -7.88
N ALA A 141 1.80 -20.59 -8.50
CA ALA A 141 0.82 -21.65 -8.42
C ALA A 141 1.55 -23.00 -8.28
N ASP A 142 1.16 -23.74 -7.24
CA ASP A 142 1.60 -25.08 -6.86
C ASP A 142 3.07 -25.27 -6.49
N ASP A 143 3.28 -25.54 -5.19
CA ASP A 143 4.06 -26.71 -4.77
C ASP A 143 3.70 -26.98 -3.29
N ASP A 144 2.46 -27.44 -3.11
CA ASP A 144 2.18 -28.44 -2.08
C ASP A 144 2.56 -29.79 -2.72
N MET A 145 3.36 -30.57 -1.99
CA MET A 145 3.82 -31.94 -2.29
C MET A 145 5.04 -32.07 -3.23
N ASP A 146 6.20 -32.37 -2.65
CA ASP A 146 6.67 -33.74 -2.77
C ASP A 146 7.60 -34.17 -1.62
N GLU A 147 7.20 -35.31 -1.10
CA GLU A 147 7.75 -36.16 -0.07
C GLU A 147 9.08 -36.76 -0.56
N ASP A 148 10.20 -36.49 0.13
CA ASP A 148 11.45 -37.22 -0.11
C ASP A 148 11.91 -37.92 1.17
N ALA A 149 11.99 -39.25 1.04
CA ALA A 149 11.97 -40.27 2.06
C ALA A 149 13.22 -40.29 2.98
N PRO A 150 13.20 -41.06 4.10
CA PRO A 150 14.10 -40.83 5.22
C PRO A 150 15.51 -41.34 4.92
N ARG A 151 16.47 -40.41 4.95
CA ARG A 151 17.89 -40.73 4.94
C ARG A 151 18.27 -41.28 6.33
N GLU A 152 18.33 -42.61 6.47
CA GLU A 152 18.96 -43.26 7.62
C GLU A 152 20.42 -42.82 7.71
N ALA A 153 20.66 -41.85 8.57
CA ALA A 153 21.97 -41.35 8.91
C ALA A 153 22.04 -41.39 10.43
N ASP A 154 22.98 -42.18 10.92
CA ASP A 154 23.34 -42.37 12.32
C ASP A 154 22.96 -41.14 13.19
N PRO A 155 21.88 -41.24 14.00
CA PRO A 155 21.39 -40.13 14.80
C PRO A 155 22.41 -39.69 15.85
N GLU A 156 23.25 -40.61 16.34
CA GLU A 156 24.15 -40.38 17.47
C GLU A 156 25.33 -39.51 17.05
N GLY A 157 26.02 -39.84 15.94
CA GLY A 157 27.14 -39.05 15.42
C GLY A 157 26.75 -37.64 14.95
N ARG A 158 25.49 -37.42 14.58
CA ARG A 158 24.98 -36.10 14.21
C ARG A 158 24.83 -35.19 15.43
N ILE A 159 24.41 -35.75 16.55
CA ILE A 159 24.09 -34.99 17.77
C ILE A 159 25.37 -34.58 18.50
N GLU A 160 26.35 -35.47 18.65
CA GLU A 160 27.66 -35.14 19.23
C GLU A 160 28.34 -33.98 18.51
N LYS A 161 28.19 -33.95 17.19
CA LYS A 161 28.65 -32.87 16.34
C LYS A 161 27.94 -31.55 16.67
N TYR A 162 26.60 -31.49 16.64
CA TYR A 162 25.84 -30.27 16.98
C TYR A 162 26.20 -29.71 18.36
N ILE A 163 26.40 -30.58 19.34
CA ILE A 163 26.79 -30.24 20.70
C ILE A 163 28.14 -29.51 20.71
N GLY A 164 29.10 -29.97 19.91
CA GLY A 164 30.39 -29.30 19.71
C GLY A 164 30.28 -27.91 19.07
N VAL A 165 29.24 -27.61 18.30
CA VAL A 165 28.97 -26.23 17.80
C VAL A 165 28.48 -25.35 18.93
N VAL A 166 27.45 -25.81 19.63
CA VAL A 166 26.78 -25.01 20.66
C VAL A 166 27.79 -24.62 21.73
N ARG A 167 28.69 -25.54 22.11
CA ARG A 167 29.80 -25.26 23.01
C ARG A 167 30.75 -24.20 22.45
N ARG A 168 31.24 -24.38 21.22
CA ARG A 168 32.17 -23.43 20.60
C ARG A 168 31.57 -22.04 20.43
N LEU A 169 30.29 -21.94 20.05
CA LEU A 169 29.60 -20.66 19.92
C LEU A 169 29.36 -19.98 21.27
N ALA A 170 29.06 -20.76 22.32
CA ALA A 170 28.98 -20.23 23.68
C ALA A 170 30.32 -19.61 24.12
N ASP A 171 31.44 -20.25 23.78
CA ASP A 171 32.78 -19.81 24.16
C ASP A 171 33.31 -18.64 23.28
N LEU A 172 32.95 -18.58 21.99
CA LEU A 172 33.45 -17.58 21.03
C LEU A 172 32.61 -16.30 20.91
N ALA A 173 31.28 -16.39 21.09
CA ALA A 173 30.35 -15.31 20.75
C ALA A 173 29.69 -14.64 21.96
N ASP A 174 30.18 -14.88 23.19
CA ASP A 174 29.60 -14.38 24.46
C ASP A 174 28.06 -14.55 24.52
N THR A 175 27.60 -15.69 23.99
CA THR A 175 26.17 -15.98 23.80
C THR A 175 25.74 -17.07 24.76
N GLN A 176 24.71 -16.80 25.57
CA GLN A 176 24.21 -17.76 26.54
C GLN A 176 23.18 -18.71 25.91
N PHE A 177 23.40 -20.02 26.06
CA PHE A 177 22.46 -21.05 25.63
C PHE A 177 21.73 -21.67 26.82
N ILE A 178 20.41 -21.83 26.70
CA ILE A 178 19.58 -22.60 27.62
C ILE A 178 18.84 -23.65 26.79
N ALA A 179 18.99 -24.92 27.14
CA ALA A 179 18.33 -26.02 26.46
C ALA A 179 17.72 -26.99 27.47
N THR A 180 16.54 -27.51 27.16
CA THR A 180 15.91 -28.61 27.90
C THR A 180 16.07 -29.88 27.08
N THR A 181 16.60 -30.95 27.67
CA THR A 181 16.95 -32.15 26.94
C THR A 181 16.98 -33.38 27.83
N PHE A 182 16.64 -34.54 27.25
CA PHE A 182 16.82 -35.88 27.84
C PHE A 182 17.98 -36.65 27.20
N ARG A 183 18.77 -35.97 26.35
CA ARG A 183 19.90 -36.59 25.64
C ARG A 183 21.19 -36.44 26.46
N PRO A 184 21.83 -37.55 26.89
CA PRO A 184 22.99 -37.51 27.78
C PRO A 184 24.18 -36.78 27.16
N GLU A 185 24.28 -36.74 25.83
CA GLU A 185 25.36 -36.09 25.11
C GLU A 185 25.38 -34.57 25.36
N ILE A 186 24.20 -33.92 25.47
CA ILE A 186 24.13 -32.47 25.72
C ILE A 186 24.54 -32.14 27.16
N LEU A 187 24.22 -33.02 28.12
CA LEU A 187 24.65 -32.87 29.52
C LEU A 187 26.18 -32.95 29.65
N LYS A 188 26.86 -33.60 28.70
CA LYS A 188 28.31 -33.71 28.72
C LYS A 188 29.03 -32.36 28.59
N VAL A 189 28.42 -31.38 27.92
CA VAL A 189 29.07 -30.08 27.62
C VAL A 189 28.46 -28.89 28.38
N ALA A 190 27.38 -29.10 29.13
CA ALA A 190 26.69 -28.04 29.85
C ALA A 190 27.52 -27.52 31.04
N ASP A 191 27.60 -26.19 31.21
CA ASP A 191 28.30 -25.57 32.35
C ASP A 191 27.51 -25.70 33.66
N LYS A 192 26.18 -25.63 33.58
CA LYS A 192 25.27 -25.75 34.72
C LYS A 192 24.05 -26.56 34.31
N ILE A 193 23.66 -27.49 35.18
CA ILE A 193 22.52 -28.37 34.97
C ILE A 193 21.48 -28.06 36.05
N TYR A 194 20.24 -27.84 35.62
CA TYR A 194 19.11 -27.56 36.49
C TYR A 194 18.10 -28.70 36.37
N GLY A 195 17.79 -29.33 37.49
CA GLY A 195 16.75 -30.36 37.59
C GLY A 195 15.45 -29.76 38.09
N VAL A 196 14.35 -30.15 37.45
CA VAL A 196 13.00 -29.77 37.87
C VAL A 196 12.34 -30.98 38.55
N THR A 197 11.91 -30.80 39.80
CA THR A 197 11.26 -31.84 40.60
C THR A 197 9.83 -31.42 40.91
N HIS A 198 8.85 -32.30 40.67
CA HIS A 198 7.45 -32.06 40.99
C HIS A 198 7.03 -32.93 42.19
N LYS A 199 6.65 -32.30 43.31
CA LYS A 199 6.17 -33.00 44.53
C LYS A 199 5.01 -32.24 45.15
N ASN A 200 3.98 -32.95 45.64
CA ASN A 200 2.81 -32.37 46.29
C ASN A 200 2.12 -31.25 45.48
N ARG A 201 1.99 -31.43 44.16
CA ARG A 201 1.43 -30.45 43.19
C ARG A 201 2.22 -29.13 43.10
N VAL A 202 3.47 -29.10 43.54
CA VAL A 202 4.37 -27.93 43.44
C VAL A 202 5.68 -28.34 42.75
N SER A 203 6.15 -27.48 41.83
CA SER A 203 7.39 -27.70 41.08
C SER A 203 8.54 -26.89 41.70
N PHE A 204 9.70 -27.53 41.84
CA PHE A 204 10.93 -26.95 42.38
C PHE A 204 12.05 -27.07 41.35
N ILE A 205 12.92 -26.06 41.27
CA ILE A 205 14.12 -26.08 40.44
C ILE A 205 15.35 -26.05 41.32
N ASN A 206 16.28 -26.98 41.09
CA ASN A 206 17.54 -27.06 41.83
C ASN A 206 18.71 -27.26 40.85
N VAL A 207 19.90 -26.80 41.24
CA VAL A 207 21.14 -27.15 40.54
C VAL A 207 21.48 -28.59 40.87
N VAL A 208 21.74 -29.40 39.85
CA VAL A 208 22.00 -30.84 39.97
C VAL A 208 23.39 -31.14 39.43
N SER A 209 24.09 -32.12 40.01
CA SER A 209 25.39 -32.52 39.50
C SER A 209 25.25 -33.27 38.17
N LYS A 210 26.31 -33.28 37.37
CA LYS A 210 26.33 -34.00 36.09
C LYS A 210 26.07 -35.50 36.27
N GLU A 211 26.62 -36.11 37.31
CA GLU A 211 26.39 -37.53 37.65
C GLU A 211 24.92 -37.80 37.96
N GLN A 212 24.32 -37.00 38.84
CA GLN A 212 22.90 -37.13 39.21
C GLN A 212 21.95 -36.95 38.02
N ALA A 213 22.30 -36.05 37.11
CA ALA A 213 21.50 -35.79 35.91
C ALA A 213 21.67 -36.88 34.84
N MET A 214 22.84 -37.50 34.74
CA MET A 214 23.07 -38.66 33.86
C MET A 214 22.35 -39.90 34.38
N ASP A 215 22.44 -40.18 35.69
CA ASP A 215 21.71 -41.27 36.33
C ASP A 215 20.21 -41.13 36.10
N PHE A 216 19.66 -39.91 36.22
CA PHE A 216 18.25 -39.64 35.96
C PHE A 216 17.82 -39.99 34.52
N ILE A 217 18.65 -39.68 33.52
CA ILE A 217 18.36 -39.97 32.11
C ILE A 217 18.47 -41.47 31.81
N GLU A 218 19.45 -42.17 32.38
CA GLU A 218 19.63 -43.62 32.19
C GLU A 218 18.47 -44.43 32.80
N HIS A 219 17.96 -43.99 33.96
CA HIS A 219 16.79 -44.62 34.60
C HIS A 219 15.48 -44.34 33.85
N ASP A 220 15.34 -43.19 33.17
CA ASP A 220 14.17 -42.87 32.36
C ASP A 220 14.15 -43.61 31.01
N GLN A 221 15.32 -43.79 30.38
CA GLN A 221 15.44 -44.57 29.15
C GLN A 221 15.14 -46.06 29.35
N THR A 222 15.53 -46.63 30.49
CA THR A 222 15.24 -48.04 30.84
C THR A 222 13.76 -48.27 31.20
N ALA A 223 13.10 -47.28 31.80
CA ALA A 223 11.66 -47.34 32.10
C ALA A 223 10.76 -47.23 30.85
N ASN A 224 11.20 -46.53 29.80
CA ASN A 224 10.45 -46.36 28.56
C ASN A 224 10.72 -47.45 27.50
N ALA A 225 11.71 -48.32 27.71
CA ALA A 225 12.07 -49.42 26.81
C ALA A 225 11.48 -50.79 27.22
N SER A 226 10.62 -50.82 28.25
CA SER A 226 9.92 -52.02 28.75
C SER A 226 8.42 -52.01 28.43
#